data_AF-A0A968THN7-F1
#
_entry.id   AF-A0A968THN7-F1
#
_cell.length_a   1.000
_cell.length_b   1.000
_cell.length_c   1.000
_cell.angle_alpha   90.00
_cell.angle_beta   90.00
_cell.angle_gamma   90.00
#
_symmetry.space_group_name_H-M   'P 1'
#
loop_
_entity.id
_entity.type
_entity.pdbx_description
1 polymer ?
#
loop_
_entity_poly.entity_id
_entity_poly.type
_entity_poly.pdbx_seq_one_letter_code
_entity_poly.pdbx_strand_id
1 'polypeptide(L)'
;MSKPWQDNFAHAARVADELGMEIILGTGPGWAGSGGPWVKPEQSMQHLTASTVEVSGPGPVNVQLPVPSPRPKTKFSGLSPDWPGSGRVGMKTPQSSPFPHPAKTDAPELLSIKALHDVQPYSIMKEVPRFVPSPAEYVEPDEKAVIPLESILDLTEQMQPDGSLDWNAPPGNWTVMRLAARSTGQTTRPAPVPGHGFEVDKFSAEAFQFHFDQFHRKLLENVGARRPGRGWTALHLDSWEMSSQNWSEDFREAFQKQHGYDPQPFYPALQGLIVGSREQTERFLWDLRRTAQELVLAEYVGTIKRLAHDNGLYYTSQGYDMNPAGDLDLLALADIPSCEFWFNKVDSLYSCVEAVSAAHTAGKAVVRAEAFTSVGGVFGVSPADMKDQTNWAFAMGINDIIFHTFQHQPLGKDEPKPG
;
A
#
# COMPACT_ATOMS: atom_id res chain seq x y z
N MET A 1 9.11 -16.29 13.40
CA MET A 1 9.81 -17.24 12.51
C MET A 1 10.59 -18.24 13.35
N SER A 2 10.31 -19.54 13.24
CA SER A 2 10.96 -20.57 14.07
C SER A 2 12.42 -20.80 13.62
N LYS A 3 13.27 -21.27 14.53
CA LYS A 3 14.66 -21.64 14.21
C LYS A 3 14.74 -22.73 13.12
N PRO A 4 13.93 -23.82 13.16
CA PRO A 4 13.92 -24.79 12.07
C PRO A 4 13.63 -24.20 10.68
N TRP A 5 12.72 -23.23 10.59
CA TRP A 5 12.42 -22.58 9.30
C TRP A 5 13.62 -21.75 8.80
N GLN A 6 14.26 -21.00 9.70
CA GLN A 6 15.48 -20.24 9.38
C GLN A 6 16.60 -21.18 8.89
N ASP A 7 16.75 -22.34 9.53
CA ASP A 7 17.77 -23.33 9.18
C ASP A 7 17.50 -23.98 7.82
N ASN A 8 16.24 -24.27 7.51
CA ASN A 8 15.83 -24.78 6.20
C ASN A 8 16.10 -23.76 5.10
N PHE A 9 15.77 -22.48 5.32
CA PHE A 9 16.07 -21.42 4.35
C PHE A 9 17.58 -21.24 4.16
N ALA A 10 18.35 -21.21 5.25
CA ALA A 10 19.81 -21.11 5.18
C ALA A 10 20.45 -22.30 4.46
N HIS A 11 19.93 -23.52 4.68
CA HIS A 11 20.34 -24.70 3.93
C HIS A 11 20.04 -24.55 2.43
N ALA A 12 18.84 -24.12 2.05
CA ALA A 12 18.48 -23.89 0.65
C ALA A 12 19.39 -22.84 0.00
N ALA A 13 19.66 -21.73 0.67
CA ALA A 13 20.56 -20.68 0.17
C ALA A 13 22.00 -21.18 -0.04
N ARG A 14 22.53 -22.01 0.88
CA ARG A 14 23.86 -22.62 0.73
C ARG A 14 23.92 -23.62 -0.41
N VAL A 15 22.90 -24.48 -0.54
CA VAL A 15 22.84 -25.45 -1.65
C VAL A 15 22.71 -24.73 -3.00
N ALA A 16 21.90 -23.67 -3.07
CA ALA A 16 21.82 -22.84 -4.27
C ALA A 16 23.18 -22.20 -4.59
N ASP A 17 23.89 -21.70 -3.59
CA ASP A 17 25.25 -21.17 -3.76
C ASP A 17 26.24 -22.22 -4.30
N GLU A 18 26.23 -23.44 -3.75
CA GLU A 18 27.06 -24.57 -4.20
C GLU A 18 26.77 -24.96 -5.65
N LEU A 19 25.49 -24.92 -6.05
CA LEU A 19 25.03 -25.25 -7.41
C LEU A 19 25.12 -24.07 -8.39
N GLY A 20 25.48 -22.88 -7.93
CA GLY A 20 25.50 -21.66 -8.76
C GLY A 20 24.11 -21.17 -9.17
N MET A 21 23.08 -21.49 -8.39
CA MET A 21 21.70 -21.04 -8.56
C MET A 21 21.41 -19.79 -7.74
N GLU A 22 20.36 -19.05 -8.12
CA GLU A 22 19.86 -17.89 -7.40
C GLU A 22 18.57 -18.20 -6.63
N ILE A 23 18.45 -17.59 -5.46
CA ILE A 23 17.24 -17.50 -4.66
C ILE A 23 16.88 -16.02 -4.55
N ILE A 24 15.67 -15.71 -4.95
CA ILE A 24 15.02 -14.41 -4.78
C ILE A 24 13.99 -14.58 -3.66
N LEU A 25 14.00 -13.70 -2.67
CA LEU A 25 13.08 -13.78 -1.54
C LEU A 25 12.14 -12.57 -1.52
N GLY A 26 10.84 -12.82 -1.31
CA GLY A 26 9.84 -11.78 -1.13
C GLY A 26 10.18 -10.79 0.00
N THR A 27 9.63 -9.59 -0.07
CA THR A 27 9.73 -8.56 0.98
C THR A 27 8.88 -8.87 2.21
N GLY A 28 8.25 -10.04 2.29
CA GLY A 28 7.43 -10.49 3.40
C GLY A 28 7.17 -12.01 3.37
N PRO A 29 6.42 -12.54 4.34
CA PRO A 29 6.10 -13.97 4.45
C PRO A 29 4.94 -14.41 3.53
N GLY A 30 4.33 -13.50 2.80
CA GLY A 30 3.40 -13.75 1.68
C GLY A 30 3.78 -12.85 0.50
N TRP A 31 3.00 -12.90 -0.58
CA TRP A 31 3.21 -12.02 -1.74
C TRP A 31 2.75 -10.58 -1.46
N ALA A 32 1.77 -10.37 -0.57
CA ALA A 32 1.45 -9.01 -0.14
C ALA A 32 2.58 -8.42 0.74
N GLY A 33 3.33 -7.50 0.13
CA GLY A 33 4.07 -6.42 0.78
C GLY A 33 5.13 -6.83 1.80
N SER A 34 5.04 -6.22 2.98
CA SER A 34 6.03 -6.27 4.06
C SER A 34 5.35 -6.30 5.43
N GLY A 35 4.32 -7.13 5.59
CA GLY A 35 3.64 -7.33 6.85
C GLY A 35 4.20 -8.48 7.71
N GLY A 36 3.73 -8.54 8.95
CA GLY A 36 4.07 -9.63 9.85
C GLY A 36 3.52 -9.43 11.27
N PRO A 37 3.57 -10.48 12.10
CA PRO A 37 2.98 -10.46 13.44
C PRO A 37 3.67 -9.52 14.42
N TRP A 38 4.86 -9.03 14.06
CA TRP A 38 5.63 -8.05 14.83
C TRP A 38 5.17 -6.61 14.59
N VAL A 39 4.39 -6.35 13.54
CA VAL A 39 3.91 -5.01 13.20
C VAL A 39 2.73 -4.67 14.10
N LYS A 40 2.91 -3.66 14.96
CA LYS A 40 1.82 -3.16 15.80
C LYS A 40 0.86 -2.30 14.98
N PRO A 41 -0.42 -2.17 15.39
CA PRO A 41 -1.37 -1.31 14.68
C PRO A 41 -0.92 0.13 14.53
N GLU A 42 -0.12 0.68 15.45
CA GLU A 42 0.37 2.05 15.37
C GLU A 42 1.57 2.22 14.42
N GLN A 43 2.16 1.11 13.98
CA GLN A 43 3.28 1.03 13.03
C GLN A 43 2.81 0.50 11.65
N SER A 44 1.51 0.22 11.51
CA SER A 44 0.93 -0.27 10.27
C SER A 44 0.55 0.87 9.34
N MET A 45 0.17 0.55 8.11
CA MET A 45 -0.55 1.47 7.23
C MET A 45 -1.72 2.16 7.97
N GLN A 46 -1.88 3.48 7.81
CA GLN A 46 -2.92 4.26 8.49
C GLN A 46 -3.86 5.01 7.52
N HIS A 47 -5.12 5.15 7.94
CA HIS A 47 -6.05 6.15 7.41
C HIS A 47 -6.34 7.23 8.45
N LEU A 48 -6.44 8.47 8.00
CA LEU A 48 -7.11 9.53 8.73
C LEU A 48 -8.63 9.34 8.58
N THR A 49 -9.31 9.08 9.69
CA THR A 49 -10.76 8.92 9.76
C THR A 49 -11.40 10.04 10.58
N ALA A 50 -12.69 10.25 10.38
CA ALA A 50 -13.42 11.35 10.99
C ALA A 50 -14.71 10.89 11.66
N SER A 51 -15.14 11.66 12.66
CA SER A 51 -16.49 11.65 13.21
C SER A 51 -16.94 13.09 13.38
N THR A 52 -18.24 13.34 13.34
CA THR A 52 -18.78 14.70 13.43
C THR A 52 -19.87 14.82 14.48
N VAL A 53 -19.99 16.02 15.05
CA VAL A 53 -21.09 16.44 15.92
C VAL A 53 -21.55 17.81 15.45
N GLU A 54 -22.87 18.00 15.34
CA GLU A 54 -23.46 19.32 15.05
C GLU A 54 -23.71 20.08 16.36
N VAL A 55 -23.33 21.35 16.39
CA VAL A 55 -23.50 22.25 17.54
C VAL A 55 -24.01 23.62 17.08
N SER A 56 -24.70 24.34 17.95
CA SER A 56 -25.22 25.69 17.66
C SER A 56 -24.65 26.70 18.65
N GLY A 57 -24.17 27.82 18.11
CA GLY A 57 -23.78 29.00 18.89
C GLY A 57 -24.74 30.19 18.69
N PRO A 58 -24.48 31.33 19.35
CA PRO A 58 -23.31 31.57 20.20
C PRO A 58 -23.45 30.96 21.60
N GLY A 59 -22.32 30.64 22.24
CA GLY A 59 -22.28 30.27 23.65
C GLY A 59 -21.41 29.06 23.96
N PRO A 60 -21.36 28.65 25.25
CA PRO A 60 -20.58 27.50 25.66
C PRO A 60 -21.16 26.20 25.10
N VAL A 61 -20.30 25.44 24.43
CA VAL A 61 -20.56 24.11 23.89
C VAL A 61 -19.72 23.13 24.70
N ASN A 62 -20.40 22.20 25.37
CA ASN A 62 -19.78 21.06 26.03
C ASN A 62 -20.32 19.78 25.40
N VAL A 63 -19.53 19.13 24.57
CA VAL A 63 -19.93 17.93 23.84
C VAL A 63 -18.86 16.86 23.92
N GLN A 64 -19.29 15.61 24.00
CA GLN A 64 -18.40 14.47 23.84
C GLN A 64 -18.20 14.20 22.35
N LEU A 65 -16.97 14.34 21.85
CA LEU A 65 -16.67 14.02 20.47
C LEU A 65 -16.49 12.50 20.32
N PRO A 66 -17.33 11.82 19.50
CA PRO A 66 -17.23 10.38 19.33
C PRO A 66 -15.88 10.02 18.72
N VAL A 67 -15.28 8.93 19.18
CA VAL A 67 -14.02 8.43 18.62
C VAL A 67 -14.28 7.92 17.19
N PRO A 68 -13.57 8.41 16.16
CA PRO A 68 -13.73 7.91 14.80
C PRO A 68 -13.44 6.41 14.69
N SER A 69 -14.33 5.68 14.02
CA SER A 69 -14.15 4.27 13.69
C SER A 69 -13.09 4.10 12.60
N PRO A 70 -12.39 2.94 12.52
CA PRO A 70 -11.64 2.58 11.33
C PRO A 70 -12.57 2.48 10.11
N ARG A 71 -12.01 2.60 8.90
CA ARG A 71 -12.77 2.36 7.68
C ARG A 71 -13.24 0.89 7.61
N PRO A 72 -14.34 0.59 6.91
CA PRO A 72 -14.84 -0.77 6.76
C PRO A 72 -13.78 -1.71 6.19
N LYS A 73 -13.80 -2.97 6.63
CA LYS A 73 -12.90 -3.99 6.10
C LYS A 73 -13.18 -4.18 4.60
N THR A 74 -12.12 -4.17 3.79
CA THR A 74 -12.13 -4.65 2.41
C THR A 74 -11.90 -6.16 2.36
N LYS A 75 -12.14 -6.79 1.21
CA LYS A 75 -11.83 -8.21 0.91
C LYS A 75 -10.38 -8.60 1.25
N PHE A 76 -9.52 -7.59 1.23
CA PHE A 76 -8.07 -7.65 1.38
C PHE A 76 -7.62 -7.24 2.78
N SER A 77 -8.53 -7.06 3.73
CA SER A 77 -8.15 -6.56 5.06
C SER A 77 -8.66 -7.49 6.17
N GLY A 78 -7.99 -7.44 7.30
CA GLY A 78 -8.36 -8.15 8.50
C GLY A 78 -7.42 -9.30 8.83
N LEU A 79 -7.25 -9.49 10.14
CA LEU A 79 -6.55 -10.64 10.67
C LEU A 79 -7.50 -11.86 10.66
N SER A 80 -6.95 -13.06 10.46
CA SER A 80 -7.70 -14.31 10.66
C SER A 80 -8.39 -14.26 12.03
N PRO A 81 -9.63 -14.78 12.17
CA PRO A 81 -10.31 -14.86 13.47
C PRO A 81 -9.44 -15.52 14.56
N ASP A 82 -8.55 -16.44 14.18
CA ASP A 82 -7.65 -17.17 15.08
C ASP A 82 -6.45 -16.36 15.56
N TRP A 83 -6.29 -15.11 15.12
CA TRP A 83 -5.18 -14.25 15.53
C TRP A 83 -5.42 -13.63 16.91
N PRO A 84 -4.51 -13.81 17.89
CA PRO A 84 -4.69 -13.34 19.28
C PRO A 84 -4.73 -11.81 19.47
N GLY A 85 -4.63 -11.03 18.38
CA GLY A 85 -4.71 -9.56 18.36
C GLY A 85 -5.87 -8.98 17.54
N SER A 86 -6.82 -9.81 17.07
CA SER A 86 -7.92 -9.41 16.16
C SER A 86 -8.84 -8.29 16.70
N GLY A 87 -8.75 -7.95 17.99
CA GLY A 87 -9.48 -6.86 18.64
C GLY A 87 -8.69 -5.57 18.90
N ARG A 88 -7.42 -5.46 18.47
CA ARG A 88 -6.60 -4.25 18.72
C ARG A 88 -6.42 -3.46 17.43
N VAL A 89 -7.30 -2.49 17.21
CA VAL A 89 -7.06 -1.40 16.25
C VAL A 89 -6.48 -0.25 17.04
N GLY A 90 -5.18 0.00 16.85
CA GLY A 90 -4.47 1.10 17.50
C GLY A 90 -5.06 2.45 17.14
N MET A 91 -5.02 3.36 18.10
CA MET A 91 -5.53 4.71 17.98
C MET A 91 -4.41 5.71 18.28
N LYS A 92 -4.11 6.58 17.32
CA LYS A 92 -3.55 7.91 17.58
C LYS A 92 -4.66 8.94 17.31
N THR A 93 -4.74 9.99 18.12
CA THR A 93 -5.77 11.05 18.02
C THR A 93 -5.11 12.33 17.51
N PRO A 94 -5.14 12.64 16.21
CA PRO A 94 -4.34 13.74 15.68
C PRO A 94 -4.94 15.12 15.94
N GLN A 95 -6.27 15.33 15.87
CA GLN A 95 -6.84 16.67 15.80
C GLN A 95 -8.37 16.74 15.98
N SER A 96 -8.89 17.94 16.24
CA SER A 96 -10.30 18.30 16.06
C SER A 96 -10.45 19.66 15.38
N SER A 97 -11.32 19.77 14.37
CA SER A 97 -11.51 21.00 13.59
C SER A 97 -12.99 21.24 13.27
N PRO A 98 -13.62 22.32 13.76
CA PRO A 98 -14.97 22.69 13.39
C PRO A 98 -15.03 23.55 12.12
N PHE A 99 -16.19 23.51 11.47
CA PHE A 99 -16.55 24.34 10.32
C PHE A 99 -18.07 24.55 10.27
N PRO A 100 -18.59 25.59 9.60
CA PRO A 100 -20.04 25.79 9.46
C PRO A 100 -20.72 24.58 8.81
N HIS A 101 -21.91 24.18 9.29
CA HIS A 101 -22.62 23.03 8.71
C HIS A 101 -23.01 23.30 7.25
N PRO A 102 -22.37 22.63 6.27
CA PRO A 102 -22.64 22.91 4.86
C PRO A 102 -23.95 22.25 4.43
N ALA A 103 -24.61 22.85 3.44
CA ALA A 103 -25.67 22.16 2.72
C ALA A 103 -25.12 20.91 2.01
N LYS A 104 -25.99 19.93 1.75
CA LYS A 104 -25.59 18.69 1.08
C LYS A 104 -25.08 18.97 -0.35
N THR A 105 -23.95 18.37 -0.70
CA THR A 105 -23.35 18.40 -2.04
C THR A 105 -22.89 17.01 -2.47
N ASP A 106 -22.70 16.81 -3.76
CA ASP A 106 -22.09 15.60 -4.29
C ASP A 106 -20.59 15.59 -3.98
N ALA A 107 -20.10 14.45 -3.49
CA ALA A 107 -18.68 14.26 -3.24
C ALA A 107 -17.87 14.31 -4.55
N PRO A 108 -16.56 14.60 -4.50
CA PRO A 108 -15.67 14.42 -5.64
C PRO A 108 -15.82 13.03 -6.26
N GLU A 109 -15.89 12.96 -7.60
CA GLU A 109 -15.95 11.69 -8.31
C GLU A 109 -14.71 10.83 -7.95
N LEU A 110 -14.88 9.51 -7.84
CA LEU A 110 -13.81 8.59 -7.47
C LEU A 110 -13.16 8.91 -6.11
N LEU A 111 -13.91 9.50 -5.17
CA LEU A 111 -13.39 9.90 -3.85
C LEU A 111 -12.57 8.79 -3.17
N SER A 112 -12.99 7.53 -3.24
CA SER A 112 -12.26 6.41 -2.61
C SER A 112 -10.81 6.30 -3.09
N ILE A 113 -10.59 6.50 -4.39
CA ILE A 113 -9.24 6.48 -4.99
C ILE A 113 -8.55 7.81 -4.73
N LYS A 114 -9.25 8.93 -4.94
CA LYS A 114 -8.68 10.28 -4.82
C LYS A 114 -8.19 10.62 -3.41
N ALA A 115 -8.88 10.12 -2.39
CA ALA A 115 -8.55 10.30 -0.98
C ALA A 115 -7.80 9.09 -0.37
N LEU A 116 -7.39 8.12 -1.21
CA LEU A 116 -6.61 6.95 -0.81
C LEU A 116 -7.27 6.14 0.32
N HIS A 117 -8.59 5.98 0.23
CA HIS A 117 -9.35 5.13 1.14
C HIS A 117 -9.24 3.67 0.74
N ASP A 118 -9.35 3.42 -0.57
CA ASP A 118 -9.27 2.08 -1.11
C ASP A 118 -8.98 2.12 -2.61
N VAL A 119 -7.96 1.38 -3.03
CA VAL A 119 -7.56 1.16 -4.42
C VAL A 119 -7.67 -0.34 -4.69
N GLN A 120 -8.54 -0.71 -5.62
CA GLN A 120 -8.87 -2.09 -5.98
C GLN A 120 -8.09 -2.52 -7.24
N PRO A 121 -7.93 -3.84 -7.50
CA PRO A 121 -7.09 -4.33 -8.58
C PRO A 121 -7.79 -4.23 -9.94
N TYR A 122 -7.19 -3.52 -10.90
CA TYR A 122 -7.66 -3.44 -12.28
C TYR A 122 -7.45 -4.75 -13.05
N SER A 123 -6.43 -5.56 -12.71
CA SER A 123 -6.21 -6.86 -13.36
C SER A 123 -7.44 -7.77 -13.29
N ILE A 124 -8.19 -7.69 -12.18
CA ILE A 124 -9.35 -8.57 -11.89
C ILE A 124 -10.69 -7.80 -11.96
N MET A 125 -10.73 -6.53 -11.56
CA MET A 125 -11.95 -5.70 -11.49
C MET A 125 -11.88 -4.59 -12.54
N LYS A 126 -12.41 -4.86 -13.75
CA LYS A 126 -12.30 -3.94 -14.90
C LYS A 126 -13.15 -2.67 -14.78
N GLU A 127 -14.01 -2.59 -13.77
CA GLU A 127 -14.70 -1.38 -13.33
C GLU A 127 -13.79 -0.39 -12.60
N VAL A 128 -12.63 -0.84 -12.10
CA VAL A 128 -11.64 0.06 -11.49
C VAL A 128 -11.02 0.92 -12.60
N PRO A 129 -10.98 2.25 -12.46
CA PRO A 129 -10.39 3.11 -13.47
C PRO A 129 -8.87 2.95 -13.49
N ARG A 130 -8.28 2.88 -14.70
CA ARG A 130 -6.82 2.83 -14.91
C ARG A 130 -6.10 4.14 -14.60
N PHE A 131 -6.82 5.25 -14.64
CA PHE A 131 -6.28 6.58 -14.35
C PHE A 131 -7.37 7.45 -13.72
N VAL A 132 -6.95 8.42 -12.93
CA VAL A 132 -7.86 9.43 -12.37
C VAL A 132 -7.96 10.61 -13.35
N PRO A 133 -9.16 10.92 -13.88
CA PRO A 133 -9.33 12.06 -14.77
C PRO A 133 -8.91 13.37 -14.10
N SER A 134 -8.26 14.25 -14.87
CA SER A 134 -7.88 15.60 -14.44
C SER A 134 -8.50 16.61 -15.41
N PRO A 135 -9.80 16.92 -15.25
CA PRO A 135 -10.49 17.83 -16.15
C PRO A 135 -9.92 19.25 -16.01
N ALA A 136 -9.98 20.03 -17.10
CA ALA A 136 -9.54 21.42 -17.10
C ALA A 136 -10.51 22.36 -16.37
N GLU A 137 -11.77 21.94 -16.23
CA GLU A 137 -12.84 22.72 -15.61
C GLU A 137 -13.62 21.84 -14.62
N TYR A 138 -14.12 22.47 -13.57
CA TYR A 138 -14.92 21.83 -12.52
C TYR A 138 -16.27 22.52 -12.42
N VAL A 139 -17.34 21.73 -12.26
CA VAL A 139 -18.67 22.26 -11.97
C VAL A 139 -18.74 22.56 -10.48
N GLU A 140 -18.88 23.85 -10.16
CA GLU A 140 -19.00 24.31 -8.79
C GLU A 140 -20.40 24.01 -8.22
N PRO A 141 -20.51 23.55 -6.96
CA PRO A 141 -21.79 23.38 -6.29
C PRO A 141 -22.39 24.73 -5.85
N ASP A 142 -23.60 24.71 -5.30
CA ASP A 142 -24.18 25.89 -4.64
C ASP A 142 -23.25 26.39 -3.52
N GLU A 143 -23.09 27.71 -3.39
CA GLU A 143 -22.20 28.33 -2.40
C GLU A 143 -22.48 27.86 -0.96
N LYS A 144 -23.75 27.56 -0.62
CA LYS A 144 -24.13 27.07 0.71
C LYS A 144 -23.64 25.66 1.00
N ALA A 145 -23.24 24.93 -0.02
CA ALA A 145 -22.75 23.56 0.06
C ALA A 145 -21.20 23.49 0.04
N VAL A 146 -20.54 24.65 0.01
CA VAL A 146 -19.09 24.81 0.12
C VAL A 146 -18.74 25.28 1.54
N ILE A 147 -17.67 24.74 2.10
CA ILE A 147 -17.08 25.18 3.37
C ILE A 147 -16.05 26.26 3.05
N PRO A 148 -16.25 27.54 3.43
CA PRO A 148 -15.24 28.58 3.24
C PRO A 148 -13.98 28.25 4.05
N LEU A 149 -12.80 28.35 3.43
CA LEU A 149 -11.54 27.92 4.04
C LEU A 149 -11.23 28.70 5.33
N GLU A 150 -11.50 30.00 5.31
CA GLU A 150 -11.33 30.94 6.42
C GLU A 150 -12.31 30.71 7.58
N SER A 151 -13.36 29.92 7.37
CA SER A 151 -14.34 29.59 8.40
C SER A 151 -13.96 28.36 9.24
N ILE A 152 -12.93 27.62 8.82
CA ILE A 152 -12.45 26.42 9.52
C ILE A 152 -11.57 26.86 10.68
N LEU A 153 -11.91 26.38 11.88
CA LEU A 153 -11.12 26.66 13.08
C LEU A 153 -10.35 25.39 13.48
N ASP A 154 -9.21 25.55 14.11
CA ASP A 154 -8.52 24.45 14.79
C ASP A 154 -8.92 24.45 16.26
N LEU A 155 -9.55 23.37 16.71
CA LEU A 155 -9.94 23.16 18.11
C LEU A 155 -9.11 22.09 18.82
N THR A 156 -7.97 21.70 18.25
CA THR A 156 -7.17 20.58 18.76
C THR A 156 -6.74 20.79 20.21
N GLU A 157 -6.37 22.01 20.59
CA GLU A 157 -5.94 22.33 21.97
C GLU A 157 -7.10 22.41 22.98
N GLN A 158 -8.34 22.55 22.50
CA GLN A 158 -9.55 22.67 23.32
C GLN A 158 -10.18 21.29 23.62
N MET A 159 -9.80 20.26 22.88
CA MET A 159 -10.24 18.88 23.14
C MET A 159 -9.47 18.28 24.33
N GLN A 160 -10.20 17.86 25.35
CA GLN A 160 -9.65 17.21 26.53
C GLN A 160 -9.21 15.76 26.22
N PRO A 161 -8.34 15.15 27.04
CA PRO A 161 -7.87 13.78 26.83
C PRO A 161 -8.99 12.71 26.80
N ASP A 162 -10.12 12.97 27.48
CA ASP A 162 -11.29 12.10 27.46
C ASP A 162 -12.15 12.27 26.18
N GLY A 163 -11.80 13.22 25.32
CA GLY A 163 -12.51 13.55 24.08
C GLY A 163 -13.69 14.51 24.26
N SER A 164 -13.89 15.07 25.46
CA SER A 164 -14.81 16.18 25.65
C SER A 164 -14.23 17.47 25.06
N LEU A 165 -15.08 18.30 24.47
CA LEU A 165 -14.72 19.61 23.94
C LEU A 165 -15.44 20.68 24.76
N ASP A 166 -14.68 21.61 25.33
CA ASP A 166 -15.20 22.83 25.94
C ASP A 166 -14.82 24.01 25.04
N TRP A 167 -15.83 24.55 24.36
CA TRP A 167 -15.62 25.59 23.35
C TRP A 167 -16.71 26.64 23.41
N ASN A 168 -16.34 27.93 23.41
CA ASN A 168 -17.30 29.01 23.28
C ASN A 168 -17.56 29.31 21.79
N ALA A 169 -18.59 28.67 21.24
CA ALA A 169 -18.90 28.74 19.82
C ALA A 169 -19.37 30.14 19.39
N PRO A 170 -18.91 30.68 18.25
CA PRO A 170 -19.48 31.88 17.64
C PRO A 170 -20.92 31.66 17.16
N PRO A 171 -21.69 32.73 16.87
CA PRO A 171 -23.04 32.60 16.30
C PRO A 171 -23.07 31.75 15.04
N GLY A 172 -24.01 30.80 14.96
CA GLY A 172 -24.20 29.93 13.79
C GLY A 172 -24.30 28.45 14.14
N ASN A 173 -24.51 27.62 13.11
CA ASN A 173 -24.49 26.17 13.23
C ASN A 173 -23.14 25.64 12.73
N TRP A 174 -22.53 24.79 13.54
CA TRP A 174 -21.18 24.29 13.34
C TRP A 174 -21.18 22.76 13.33
N THR A 175 -20.47 22.19 12.39
CA THR A 175 -20.03 20.80 12.40
C THR A 175 -18.66 20.75 13.05
N VAL A 176 -18.54 20.08 14.19
CA VAL A 176 -17.24 19.79 14.83
C VAL A 176 -16.75 18.43 14.35
N MET A 177 -15.62 18.39 13.64
CA MET A 177 -15.02 17.14 13.15
C MET A 177 -13.85 16.70 14.03
N ARG A 178 -13.96 15.52 14.64
CA ARG A 178 -12.84 14.86 15.32
C ARG A 178 -12.13 13.94 14.32
N LEU A 179 -10.81 14.08 14.21
CA LEU A 179 -9.97 13.28 13.35
C LEU A 179 -9.18 12.26 14.17
N ALA A 180 -8.98 11.07 13.60
CA ALA A 180 -8.21 10.01 14.22
C ALA A 180 -7.40 9.23 13.19
N ALA A 181 -6.15 8.88 13.51
CA ALA A 181 -5.39 7.92 12.71
C ALA A 181 -5.79 6.50 13.14
N ARG A 182 -6.10 5.66 12.16
CA ARG A 182 -6.54 4.27 12.35
C ARG A 182 -5.79 3.36 11.40
N SER A 183 -5.43 2.17 11.87
CA SER A 183 -4.90 1.14 10.99
C SER A 183 -5.89 0.87 9.84
N THR A 184 -5.37 0.74 8.62
CA THR A 184 -6.18 0.31 7.45
C THR A 184 -6.67 -1.12 7.59
N GLY A 185 -6.07 -1.90 8.50
CA GLY A 185 -6.37 -3.31 8.67
C GLY A 185 -5.77 -4.20 7.59
N GLN A 186 -4.94 -3.68 6.69
CA GLN A 186 -4.26 -4.45 5.65
C GLN A 186 -3.22 -5.39 6.27
N THR A 187 -3.16 -6.62 5.76
CA THR A 187 -2.32 -7.70 6.31
C THR A 187 -1.55 -8.40 5.21
N THR A 188 -0.39 -8.94 5.57
CA THR A 188 0.40 -9.78 4.67
C THR A 188 -0.37 -11.06 4.35
N ARG A 189 -0.39 -11.47 3.09
CA ARG A 189 -1.20 -12.60 2.64
C ARG A 189 -0.85 -13.10 1.23
N PRO A 190 -1.37 -14.31 0.93
CA PRO A 190 -1.47 -15.41 1.88
C PRO A 190 -0.12 -15.64 2.54
N ALA A 191 -0.14 -15.81 3.85
CA ALA A 191 1.02 -16.10 4.66
C ALA A 191 0.65 -17.26 5.59
N PRO A 192 1.59 -18.13 5.97
CA PRO A 192 1.34 -19.11 7.02
C PRO A 192 0.95 -18.38 8.31
N VAL A 193 0.11 -18.99 9.15
CA VAL A 193 -0.39 -18.36 10.39
C VAL A 193 0.70 -17.67 11.22
N PRO A 194 1.90 -18.26 11.44
CA PRO A 194 2.97 -17.59 12.21
C PRO A 194 3.62 -16.38 11.52
N GLY A 195 3.39 -16.17 10.23
CA GLY A 195 3.85 -15.01 9.45
C GLY A 195 2.75 -13.99 9.19
N HIS A 196 1.50 -14.29 9.49
CA HIS A 196 0.36 -13.39 9.27
C HIS A 196 0.40 -12.19 10.24
N GLY A 197 0.11 -11.00 9.74
CA GLY A 197 0.08 -9.77 10.54
C GLY A 197 -0.08 -8.52 9.70
N PHE A 198 -0.09 -7.34 10.35
CA PHE A 198 -0.33 -6.07 9.67
C PHE A 198 0.80 -5.71 8.71
N GLU A 199 0.42 -5.02 7.63
CA GLU A 199 1.33 -4.36 6.72
C GLU A 199 1.97 -3.14 7.38
N VAL A 200 3.30 -2.99 7.27
CA VAL A 200 4.00 -1.80 7.78
C VAL A 200 3.51 -0.52 7.10
N ASP A 201 3.62 0.59 7.82
CA ASP A 201 3.47 1.93 7.26
C ASP A 201 4.43 2.13 6.06
N LYS A 202 3.85 2.36 4.88
CA LYS A 202 4.56 2.54 3.61
C LYS A 202 5.10 3.96 3.41
N PHE A 203 4.81 4.87 4.33
CA PHE A 203 5.35 6.23 4.34
C PHE A 203 6.51 6.40 5.31
N SER A 204 7.00 5.32 5.94
CA SER A 204 8.06 5.36 6.95
C SER A 204 9.19 4.38 6.64
N ALA A 205 10.39 4.91 6.40
CA ALA A 205 11.60 4.10 6.26
C ALA A 205 11.90 3.29 7.52
N GLU A 206 11.62 3.85 8.69
CA GLU A 206 11.81 3.17 9.98
C GLU A 206 10.88 1.95 10.12
N ALA A 207 9.64 2.05 9.63
CA ALA A 207 8.70 0.94 9.69
C ALA A 207 9.18 -0.24 8.81
N PHE A 208 9.67 0.03 7.59
CA PHE A 208 10.25 -1.04 6.78
C PHE A 208 11.59 -1.54 7.33
N GLN A 209 12.45 -0.67 7.86
CA GLN A 209 13.69 -1.08 8.54
C GLN A 209 13.39 -2.05 9.68
N PHE A 210 12.39 -1.74 10.50
CA PHE A 210 11.94 -2.63 11.57
C PHE A 210 11.46 -3.97 11.02
N HIS A 211 10.64 -3.98 9.96
CA HIS A 211 10.24 -5.24 9.30
C HIS A 211 11.45 -6.05 8.82
N PHE A 212 12.37 -5.40 8.10
CA PHE A 212 13.59 -6.03 7.60
C PHE A 212 14.39 -6.68 8.73
N ASP A 213 14.53 -5.99 9.86
CA ASP A 213 15.24 -6.52 11.04
C ASP A 213 14.52 -7.71 11.67
N GLN A 214 13.18 -7.74 11.62
CA GLN A 214 12.39 -8.85 12.16
C GLN A 214 12.33 -10.07 11.23
N PHE A 215 12.56 -9.90 9.93
CA PHE A 215 12.40 -10.93 8.90
C PHE A 215 13.72 -11.21 8.16
N HIS A 216 14.12 -10.35 7.23
CA HIS A 216 15.28 -10.56 6.35
C HIS A 216 16.61 -10.61 7.11
N ARG A 217 16.86 -9.71 8.07
CA ARG A 217 18.13 -9.67 8.80
C ARG A 217 18.42 -10.98 9.53
N LYS A 218 17.41 -11.56 10.18
CA LYS A 218 17.54 -12.86 10.87
C LYS A 218 17.90 -13.98 9.90
N LEU A 219 17.34 -13.96 8.68
CA LEU A 219 17.70 -14.91 7.64
C LEU A 219 19.11 -14.69 7.13
N LEU A 220 19.50 -13.44 6.90
CA LEU A 220 20.84 -13.07 6.43
C LEU A 220 21.91 -13.54 7.42
N GLU A 221 21.69 -13.29 8.71
CA GLU A 221 22.55 -13.76 9.80
C GLU A 221 22.66 -15.29 9.84
N ASN A 222 21.55 -16.00 9.59
CA ASN A 222 21.54 -17.47 9.62
C ASN A 222 22.17 -18.11 8.36
N VAL A 223 22.03 -17.46 7.19
CA VAL A 223 22.70 -17.87 5.95
C VAL A 223 24.21 -17.67 6.06
N GLY A 224 24.63 -16.54 6.63
CA GLY A 224 26.04 -16.20 6.83
C GLY A 224 26.70 -15.66 5.56
N ALA A 225 27.97 -16.04 5.35
CA ALA A 225 28.76 -15.56 4.21
C ALA A 225 28.12 -15.97 2.88
N ARG A 226 28.07 -15.04 1.93
CA ARG A 226 27.47 -15.23 0.60
C ARG A 226 28.44 -14.78 -0.49
N ARG A 227 28.27 -15.33 -1.68
CA ARG A 227 29.02 -14.97 -2.90
C ARG A 227 28.11 -14.19 -3.85
N PRO A 228 28.60 -13.16 -4.55
CA PRO A 228 27.78 -12.42 -5.52
C PRO A 228 27.21 -13.33 -6.62
N GLY A 229 25.95 -13.08 -7.00
CA GLY A 229 25.29 -13.73 -8.14
C GLY A 229 24.89 -15.19 -7.94
N ARG A 230 24.84 -15.69 -6.69
CA ARG A 230 24.42 -17.06 -6.36
C ARG A 230 23.97 -17.16 -4.90
N GLY A 231 23.27 -18.24 -4.55
CA GLY A 231 22.60 -18.34 -3.26
C GLY A 231 21.48 -17.31 -3.16
N TRP A 232 21.33 -16.63 -2.04
CA TRP A 232 20.35 -15.55 -1.92
C TRP A 232 20.86 -14.24 -2.54
N THR A 233 20.24 -13.82 -3.64
CA THR A 233 20.69 -12.71 -4.49
C THR A 233 19.76 -11.50 -4.55
N ALA A 234 18.47 -11.64 -4.21
CA ALA A 234 17.55 -10.51 -4.30
C ALA A 234 16.48 -10.42 -3.19
N LEU A 235 16.01 -9.19 -2.98
CA LEU A 235 14.69 -8.92 -2.40
C LEU A 235 13.69 -8.64 -3.52
N HIS A 236 12.51 -9.25 -3.44
CA HIS A 236 11.43 -9.09 -4.40
C HIS A 236 10.20 -8.47 -3.75
N LEU A 237 9.80 -7.30 -4.23
CA LEU A 237 8.47 -6.77 -3.95
C LEU A 237 7.54 -7.31 -5.02
N ASP A 238 6.74 -8.30 -4.66
CA ASP A 238 5.70 -8.88 -5.52
C ASP A 238 4.64 -7.83 -5.91
N SER A 239 3.59 -8.25 -6.61
CA SER A 239 2.47 -7.38 -6.97
C SER A 239 1.86 -6.70 -5.74
N TRP A 240 1.46 -5.44 -5.90
CA TRP A 240 0.99 -4.66 -4.77
C TRP A 240 -0.46 -5.03 -4.45
N GLU A 241 -0.69 -5.73 -3.34
CA GLU A 241 -2.03 -6.13 -2.91
C GLU A 241 -2.57 -5.41 -1.66
N MET A 242 -1.86 -4.44 -1.09
CA MET A 242 -2.22 -3.87 0.22
C MET A 242 -3.03 -2.57 0.15
N SER A 243 -3.61 -2.25 -1.01
CA SER A 243 -4.37 -1.00 -1.23
C SER A 243 -3.53 0.22 -0.85
N SER A 244 -4.17 1.28 -0.36
CA SER A 244 -3.53 2.56 -0.05
C SER A 244 -3.62 2.94 1.43
N GLN A 245 -2.84 3.94 1.80
CA GLN A 245 -2.92 4.64 3.08
C GLN A 245 -2.88 6.14 2.80
N ASN A 246 -3.40 6.96 3.72
CA ASN A 246 -3.47 8.42 3.53
C ASN A 246 -2.97 9.20 4.74
N TRP A 247 -2.33 8.51 5.68
CA TRP A 247 -1.77 9.09 6.88
C TRP A 247 -0.49 8.38 7.31
N SER A 248 0.40 9.15 7.94
CA SER A 248 1.51 8.71 8.78
C SER A 248 1.85 9.88 9.73
N GLU A 249 2.75 9.66 10.70
CA GLU A 249 3.14 10.67 11.69
C GLU A 249 3.72 11.92 11.02
N ASP A 250 4.60 11.73 10.04
CA ASP A 250 5.32 12.82 9.36
C ASP A 250 4.61 13.29 8.08
N PHE A 251 3.41 12.79 7.79
CA PHE A 251 2.72 13.05 6.52
C PHE A 251 2.39 14.54 6.33
N ARG A 252 1.94 15.22 7.39
CA ARG A 252 1.61 16.65 7.33
C ARG A 252 2.84 17.51 7.03
N GLU A 253 3.97 17.19 7.67
CA GLU A 253 5.24 17.89 7.43
C GLU A 253 5.72 17.65 5.98
N ALA A 254 5.69 16.40 5.52
CA ALA A 254 6.04 16.05 4.14
C ALA A 254 5.16 16.80 3.12
N PHE A 255 3.86 16.84 3.36
CA PHE A 255 2.91 17.59 2.52
C PHE A 255 3.25 19.08 2.48
N GLN A 256 3.44 19.71 3.64
CA GLN A 256 3.75 21.13 3.75
C GLN A 256 5.07 21.47 3.02
N LYS A 257 6.06 20.59 3.12
CA LYS A 257 7.35 20.75 2.43
C LYS A 257 7.21 20.66 0.91
N GLN A 258 6.35 19.78 0.40
CA GLN A 258 6.15 19.58 -1.04
C GLN A 258 5.27 20.65 -1.67
N HIS A 259 4.21 21.07 -0.98
CA HIS A 259 3.13 21.89 -1.56
C HIS A 259 3.07 23.32 -1.01
N GLY A 260 3.75 23.62 0.09
CA GLY A 260 3.87 24.97 0.63
C GLY A 260 2.64 25.48 1.40
N TYR A 261 1.68 24.62 1.72
CA TYR A 261 0.52 24.95 2.54
C TYR A 261 0.15 23.81 3.49
N ASP A 262 -0.59 24.16 4.54
CA ASP A 262 -1.08 23.21 5.53
C ASP A 262 -2.28 22.41 5.00
N PRO A 263 -2.22 21.06 4.96
CA PRO A 263 -3.33 20.24 4.50
C PRO A 263 -4.51 20.18 5.48
N GLN A 264 -4.31 20.56 6.75
CA GLN A 264 -5.31 20.33 7.80
C GLN A 264 -6.69 20.94 7.51
N PRO A 265 -6.82 22.19 7.03
CA PRO A 265 -8.11 22.76 6.68
C PRO A 265 -8.86 21.98 5.59
N PHE A 266 -8.17 21.19 4.77
CA PHE A 266 -8.77 20.39 3.70
C PHE A 266 -9.13 18.96 4.11
N TYR A 267 -8.85 18.50 5.33
CA TYR A 267 -9.24 17.16 5.78
C TYR A 267 -10.75 16.83 5.68
N PRO A 268 -11.70 17.78 5.77
CA PRO A 268 -13.10 17.52 5.44
C PRO A 268 -13.32 16.93 4.03
N ALA A 269 -12.42 17.22 3.08
CA ALA A 269 -12.46 16.66 1.73
C ALA A 269 -12.29 15.13 1.71
N LEU A 270 -11.62 14.54 2.70
CA LEU A 270 -11.51 13.08 2.86
C LEU A 270 -12.86 12.43 3.21
N GLN A 271 -13.87 13.22 3.60
CA GLN A 271 -15.25 12.78 3.80
C GLN A 271 -16.16 13.16 2.63
N GLY A 272 -15.60 13.72 1.55
CA GLY A 272 -16.32 14.15 0.36
C GLY A 272 -16.92 15.56 0.46
N LEU A 273 -16.58 16.32 1.48
CA LEU A 273 -17.02 17.71 1.62
C LEU A 273 -16.18 18.63 0.73
N ILE A 274 -16.78 19.75 0.30
CA ILE A 274 -16.12 20.71 -0.59
C ILE A 274 -15.60 21.88 0.24
N VAL A 275 -14.29 22.09 0.21
CA VAL A 275 -13.59 23.14 0.96
C VAL A 275 -13.06 24.18 -0.01
N GLY A 276 -13.45 25.43 0.17
CA GLY A 276 -13.08 26.58 -0.66
C GLY A 276 -13.80 26.59 -2.02
N SER A 277 -13.53 25.60 -2.87
CA SER A 277 -14.25 25.35 -4.13
C SER A 277 -14.08 23.88 -4.55
N ARG A 278 -14.83 23.42 -5.56
CA ARG A 278 -14.65 22.10 -6.16
C ARG A 278 -13.24 21.95 -6.69
N GLU A 279 -12.77 22.94 -7.43
CA GLU A 279 -11.41 22.94 -7.99
C GLU A 279 -10.34 22.87 -6.89
N GLN A 280 -10.45 23.68 -5.84
CA GLN A 280 -9.50 23.66 -4.72
C GLN A 280 -9.49 22.31 -4.00
N THR A 281 -10.67 21.72 -3.78
CA THR A 281 -10.81 20.40 -3.17
C THR A 281 -10.17 19.30 -4.02
N GLU A 282 -10.38 19.33 -5.34
CA GLU A 282 -9.80 18.36 -6.28
C GLU A 282 -8.28 18.49 -6.39
N ARG A 283 -7.75 19.72 -6.35
CA ARG A 283 -6.31 20.00 -6.29
C ARG A 283 -5.69 19.53 -4.97
N PHE A 284 -6.35 19.74 -3.84
CA PHE A 284 -5.90 19.17 -2.56
C PHE A 284 -5.83 17.64 -2.62
N LEU A 285 -6.87 16.97 -3.13
CA LEU A 285 -6.86 15.51 -3.26
C LEU A 285 -5.76 15.03 -4.22
N TRP A 286 -5.44 15.81 -5.26
CA TRP A 286 -4.28 15.56 -6.12
C TRP A 286 -2.97 15.65 -5.35
N ASP A 287 -2.76 16.74 -4.60
CA ASP A 287 -1.57 16.95 -3.77
C ASP A 287 -1.41 15.83 -2.72
N LEU A 288 -2.51 15.40 -2.09
CA LEU A 288 -2.53 14.26 -1.16
C LEU A 288 -1.95 12.99 -1.81
N ARG A 289 -2.36 12.69 -3.04
CA ARG A 289 -1.85 11.51 -3.79
C ARG A 289 -0.39 11.70 -4.21
N ARG A 290 0.00 12.91 -4.60
CA ARG A 290 1.40 13.24 -4.91
C ARG A 290 2.30 13.04 -3.70
N THR A 291 1.90 13.50 -2.51
CA THR A 291 2.63 13.26 -1.27
C THR A 291 2.74 11.78 -0.94
N ALA A 292 1.63 11.04 -1.02
CA ALA A 292 1.64 9.60 -0.80
C ALA A 292 2.58 8.86 -1.76
N GLN A 293 2.55 9.19 -3.05
CA GLN A 293 3.45 8.62 -4.05
C GLN A 293 4.91 8.91 -3.70
N GLU A 294 5.27 10.16 -3.43
CA GLU A 294 6.65 10.54 -3.12
C GLU A 294 7.18 9.85 -1.85
N LEU A 295 6.33 9.70 -0.83
CA LEU A 295 6.68 8.97 0.38
C LEU A 295 6.85 7.46 0.13
N VAL A 296 5.97 6.81 -0.67
CA VAL A 296 6.17 5.39 -1.02
C VAL A 296 7.47 5.17 -1.77
N LEU A 297 7.77 6.04 -2.74
CA LEU A 297 8.99 5.93 -3.55
C LEU A 297 10.25 6.14 -2.70
N ALA A 298 10.28 7.17 -1.86
CA ALA A 298 11.45 7.52 -1.05
C ALA A 298 11.61 6.60 0.18
N GLU A 299 10.55 6.50 0.98
CA GLU A 299 10.63 5.92 2.32
C GLU A 299 10.46 4.41 2.33
N TYR A 300 9.64 3.85 1.43
CA TYR A 300 9.42 2.40 1.36
C TYR A 300 10.30 1.74 0.30
N VAL A 301 10.07 2.03 -0.98
CA VAL A 301 10.78 1.39 -2.10
C VAL A 301 12.26 1.75 -2.09
N GLY A 302 12.59 3.02 -1.84
CA GLY A 302 13.97 3.48 -1.68
C GLY A 302 14.68 2.74 -0.54
N THR A 303 14.01 2.52 0.59
CA THR A 303 14.56 1.78 1.73
C THR A 303 14.73 0.29 1.43
N ILE A 304 13.78 -0.36 0.74
CA ILE A 304 13.92 -1.74 0.27
C ILE A 304 15.20 -1.88 -0.57
N LYS A 305 15.34 -1.00 -1.57
CA LYS A 305 16.49 -1.01 -2.47
C LYS A 305 17.80 -0.80 -1.71
N ARG A 306 17.86 0.22 -0.86
CA ARG A 306 19.04 0.51 -0.05
C ARG A 306 19.43 -0.69 0.82
N LEU A 307 18.46 -1.28 1.53
CA LEU A 307 18.74 -2.43 2.40
C LEU A 307 19.12 -3.68 1.63
N ALA A 308 18.57 -3.90 0.43
CA ALA A 308 19.05 -4.95 -0.45
C ALA A 308 20.52 -4.72 -0.79
N HIS A 309 20.88 -3.53 -1.28
CA HIS A 309 22.24 -3.18 -1.72
C HIS A 309 23.25 -3.20 -0.59
N ASP A 310 22.91 -2.66 0.59
CA ASP A 310 23.73 -2.70 1.81
C ASP A 310 24.07 -4.14 2.22
N ASN A 311 23.25 -5.11 1.82
CA ASN A 311 23.44 -6.53 2.06
C ASN A 311 23.85 -7.29 0.79
N GLY A 312 24.36 -6.64 -0.25
CA GLY A 312 24.84 -7.30 -1.47
C GLY A 312 23.77 -8.07 -2.25
N LEU A 313 22.50 -7.69 -2.09
CA LEU A 313 21.36 -8.17 -2.84
C LEU A 313 20.93 -7.11 -3.87
N TYR A 314 20.33 -7.52 -4.98
CA TYR A 314 19.60 -6.59 -5.85
C TYR A 314 18.12 -6.51 -5.45
N TYR A 315 17.42 -5.48 -5.94
CA TYR A 315 15.99 -5.27 -5.74
C TYR A 315 15.22 -5.46 -7.05
N THR A 316 14.16 -6.25 -7.01
CA THR A 316 13.24 -6.48 -8.12
C THR A 316 11.80 -6.27 -7.69
N SER A 317 10.93 -5.77 -8.58
CA SER A 317 9.54 -5.48 -8.21
C SER A 317 8.53 -5.65 -9.33
N GLN A 318 7.35 -6.16 -8.99
CA GLN A 318 6.12 -6.13 -9.79
C GLN A 318 5.24 -4.94 -9.37
N GLY A 319 5.72 -3.71 -9.51
CA GLY A 319 5.05 -2.51 -8.98
C GLY A 319 3.77 -2.07 -9.71
N TYR A 320 2.80 -2.96 -9.92
CA TYR A 320 1.50 -2.68 -10.55
C TYR A 320 0.33 -3.05 -9.64
N ASP A 321 -0.85 -2.52 -9.97
CA ASP A 321 -2.14 -2.70 -9.29
C ASP A 321 -2.20 -2.18 -7.85
N MET A 322 -3.39 -1.77 -7.40
CA MET A 322 -3.77 -1.37 -6.02
C MET A 322 -2.86 -0.36 -5.26
N ASN A 323 -1.79 0.14 -5.87
CA ASN A 323 -0.77 0.95 -5.21
C ASN A 323 -1.15 2.44 -5.26
N PRO A 324 -0.69 3.25 -4.29
CA PRO A 324 -0.98 4.68 -4.25
C PRO A 324 0.00 5.53 -5.07
N ALA A 325 0.84 4.90 -5.91
CA ALA A 325 1.89 5.54 -6.69
C ALA A 325 1.67 5.31 -8.19
N GLY A 326 2.55 5.86 -9.03
CA GLY A 326 2.59 5.52 -10.45
C GLY A 326 3.39 4.23 -10.67
N ASP A 327 2.81 3.28 -11.40
CA ASP A 327 3.43 1.97 -11.66
C ASP A 327 4.81 2.11 -12.33
N LEU A 328 4.94 3.03 -13.30
CA LEU A 328 6.22 3.32 -13.95
C LEU A 328 7.27 3.87 -12.98
N ASP A 329 6.88 4.69 -12.02
CA ASP A 329 7.81 5.27 -11.03
C ASP A 329 8.31 4.21 -10.05
N LEU A 330 7.41 3.31 -9.61
CA LEU A 330 7.77 2.15 -8.77
C LEU A 330 8.75 1.23 -9.51
N LEU A 331 8.43 0.86 -10.74
CA LEU A 331 9.22 -0.05 -11.57
C LEU A 331 10.59 0.55 -11.93
N ALA A 332 10.69 1.87 -12.16
CA ALA A 332 11.95 2.54 -12.47
C ALA A 332 12.98 2.47 -11.34
N LEU A 333 12.53 2.38 -10.08
CA LEU A 333 13.41 2.24 -8.92
C LEU A 333 14.03 0.84 -8.80
N ALA A 334 13.36 -0.20 -9.31
CA ALA A 334 13.89 -1.56 -9.29
C ALA A 334 15.21 -1.68 -10.08
N ASP A 335 16.09 -2.59 -9.65
CA ASP A 335 17.24 -2.97 -10.46
C ASP A 335 16.79 -3.85 -11.64
N ILE A 336 15.81 -4.71 -11.38
CA ILE A 336 15.09 -5.50 -12.38
C ILE A 336 13.59 -5.24 -12.24
N PRO A 337 13.00 -4.39 -13.11
CA PRO A 337 11.55 -4.26 -13.19
C PRO A 337 10.92 -5.58 -13.64
N SER A 338 9.81 -5.93 -13.01
CA SER A 338 9.10 -7.17 -13.25
C SER A 338 7.63 -6.93 -13.58
N CYS A 339 7.04 -7.83 -14.34
CA CYS A 339 5.62 -7.86 -14.66
C CYS A 339 5.04 -9.27 -14.44
N GLU A 340 3.76 -9.43 -14.76
CA GLU A 340 3.08 -10.72 -14.72
C GLU A 340 2.28 -10.93 -16.00
N PHE A 341 2.31 -12.15 -16.55
CA PHE A 341 1.30 -12.59 -17.51
C PHE A 341 0.78 -13.98 -17.19
N TRP A 342 -0.54 -14.11 -17.31
CA TRP A 342 -1.25 -15.35 -17.02
C TRP A 342 -1.39 -16.22 -18.26
N PHE A 343 -1.34 -17.54 -18.05
CA PHE A 343 -1.74 -18.50 -19.06
C PHE A 343 -3.24 -18.39 -19.37
N ASN A 344 -4.08 -18.10 -18.35
CA ASN A 344 -5.52 -17.98 -18.52
C ASN A 344 -6.19 -17.02 -17.51
N LYS A 345 -7.44 -16.66 -17.82
CA LYS A 345 -8.42 -15.92 -17.00
C LYS A 345 -8.12 -14.47 -16.64
N VAL A 346 -6.93 -14.16 -16.15
CA VAL A 346 -6.59 -12.80 -15.70
C VAL A 346 -5.87 -12.07 -16.82
N ASP A 347 -6.30 -10.83 -17.08
CA ASP A 347 -5.66 -9.95 -18.05
C ASP A 347 -4.82 -8.90 -17.32
N SER A 348 -3.53 -9.20 -17.22
CA SER A 348 -2.46 -8.36 -16.64
C SER A 348 -1.52 -7.80 -17.72
N LEU A 349 -1.93 -7.79 -18.99
CA LEU A 349 -1.10 -7.36 -20.14
C LEU A 349 -0.45 -5.98 -19.92
N TYR A 350 -1.18 -5.06 -19.30
CA TYR A 350 -0.74 -3.70 -19.05
C TYR A 350 0.52 -3.66 -18.16
N SER A 351 0.65 -4.57 -17.19
CA SER A 351 1.85 -4.68 -16.34
C SER A 351 3.11 -5.00 -17.15
N CYS A 352 2.97 -5.81 -18.21
CA CYS A 352 4.07 -6.14 -19.11
C CYS A 352 4.51 -4.92 -19.93
N VAL A 353 3.53 -4.14 -20.42
CA VAL A 353 3.81 -2.88 -21.13
C VAL A 353 4.50 -1.89 -20.20
N GLU A 354 4.06 -1.77 -18.95
CA GLU A 354 4.62 -0.87 -17.95
C GLU A 354 6.04 -1.28 -17.55
N ALA A 355 6.30 -2.56 -17.24
CA ALA A 355 7.64 -3.02 -16.88
C ALA A 355 8.65 -2.85 -18.01
N VAL A 356 8.27 -3.16 -19.25
CA VAL A 356 9.11 -2.91 -20.43
C VAL A 356 9.35 -1.41 -20.64
N SER A 357 8.30 -0.59 -20.47
CA SER A 357 8.42 0.87 -20.62
C SER A 357 9.34 1.47 -19.56
N ALA A 358 9.18 1.06 -18.30
CA ALA A 358 10.03 1.48 -17.20
C ALA A 358 11.49 1.05 -17.42
N ALA A 359 11.71 -0.18 -17.89
CA ALA A 359 13.05 -0.68 -18.21
C ALA A 359 13.73 0.13 -19.31
N HIS A 360 13.05 0.36 -20.43
CA HIS A 360 13.61 1.11 -21.55
C HIS A 360 13.89 2.57 -21.20
N THR A 361 12.98 3.22 -20.44
CA THR A 361 13.14 4.62 -20.05
C THR A 361 14.16 4.82 -18.93
N ALA A 362 14.32 3.84 -18.03
CA ALA A 362 15.29 3.89 -16.94
C ALA A 362 16.61 3.16 -17.24
N GLY A 363 16.82 2.70 -18.48
CA GLY A 363 18.07 2.06 -18.91
C GLY A 363 18.37 0.70 -18.26
N LYS A 364 17.33 -0.08 -17.94
CA LYS A 364 17.45 -1.42 -17.35
C LYS A 364 17.57 -2.47 -18.44
N ALA A 365 18.58 -3.33 -18.34
CA ALA A 365 18.86 -4.35 -19.35
C ALA A 365 17.95 -5.58 -19.22
N VAL A 366 17.39 -5.83 -18.04
CA VAL A 366 16.59 -7.02 -17.75
C VAL A 366 15.16 -6.62 -17.44
N VAL A 367 14.21 -7.30 -18.07
CA VAL A 367 12.78 -7.23 -17.77
C VAL A 367 12.30 -8.63 -17.46
N ARG A 368 11.84 -8.80 -16.23
CA ARG A 368 11.44 -10.09 -15.69
C ARG A 368 9.93 -10.25 -15.77
N ALA A 369 9.46 -11.46 -16.03
CA ALA A 369 8.04 -11.78 -15.96
C ALA A 369 7.80 -12.98 -15.07
N GLU A 370 6.91 -12.83 -14.11
CA GLU A 370 6.12 -13.95 -13.61
C GLU A 370 5.24 -14.45 -14.76
N ALA A 371 5.39 -15.72 -15.10
CA ALA A 371 4.89 -16.26 -16.35
C ALA A 371 4.01 -17.50 -16.14
N PHE A 372 2.94 -17.55 -16.92
CA PHE A 372 2.03 -18.70 -17.04
C PHE A 372 1.22 -18.98 -15.77
N THR A 373 1.03 -17.99 -14.91
CA THR A 373 0.10 -18.05 -13.78
C THR A 373 -1.27 -18.49 -14.29
N SER A 374 -1.92 -19.43 -13.61
CA SER A 374 -3.16 -20.02 -14.09
C SER A 374 -4.12 -20.28 -12.94
N VAL A 375 -5.42 -20.09 -13.20
CA VAL A 375 -6.48 -20.46 -12.25
C VAL A 375 -7.35 -21.54 -12.87
N GLY A 376 -7.34 -22.72 -12.28
CA GLY A 376 -8.13 -23.86 -12.75
C GLY A 376 -7.62 -24.48 -14.05
N GLY A 377 -8.07 -25.70 -14.33
CA GLY A 377 -7.43 -26.61 -15.27
C GLY A 377 -6.46 -27.54 -14.54
N VAL A 378 -6.48 -28.83 -14.87
CA VAL A 378 -5.72 -29.87 -14.17
C VAL A 378 -4.75 -30.51 -15.17
N PHE A 379 -3.45 -30.26 -14.97
CA PHE A 379 -2.32 -30.96 -15.65
C PHE A 379 -2.41 -31.10 -17.18
N GLY A 380 -3.08 -30.17 -17.87
CA GLY A 380 -3.34 -30.24 -19.32
C GLY A 380 -2.49 -29.31 -20.18
N VAL A 381 -1.51 -28.60 -19.60
CA VAL A 381 -0.69 -27.60 -20.31
C VAL A 381 0.68 -28.18 -20.62
N SER A 382 1.12 -28.05 -21.86
CA SER A 382 2.44 -28.46 -22.34
C SER A 382 3.28 -27.26 -22.81
N PRO A 383 4.60 -27.41 -23.00
CA PRO A 383 5.43 -26.36 -23.59
C PRO A 383 4.96 -25.91 -24.98
N ALA A 384 4.29 -26.78 -25.75
CA ALA A 384 3.74 -26.41 -27.05
C ALA A 384 2.62 -25.35 -26.90
N ASP A 385 1.80 -25.47 -25.85
CA ASP A 385 0.71 -24.53 -25.56
C ASP A 385 1.24 -23.18 -25.04
N MET A 386 2.39 -23.19 -24.36
CA MET A 386 3.04 -21.99 -23.82
C MET A 386 3.86 -21.23 -24.86
N LYS A 387 4.18 -21.86 -26.00
CA LYS A 387 5.15 -21.34 -26.98
C LYS A 387 4.76 -19.97 -27.53
N ASP A 388 3.48 -19.78 -27.89
CA ASP A 388 3.06 -18.53 -28.53
C ASP A 388 3.02 -17.36 -27.53
N GLN A 389 2.61 -17.60 -26.28
CA GLN A 389 2.74 -16.61 -25.21
C GLN A 389 4.21 -16.30 -24.89
N THR A 390 5.09 -17.30 -24.89
CA THR A 390 6.53 -17.10 -24.70
C THR A 390 7.09 -16.18 -25.80
N ASN A 391 6.75 -16.48 -27.06
CA ASN A 391 7.18 -15.69 -28.21
C ASN A 391 6.64 -14.24 -28.14
N TRP A 392 5.39 -14.08 -27.73
CA TRP A 392 4.77 -12.78 -27.52
C TRP A 392 5.50 -11.98 -26.42
N ALA A 393 5.82 -12.60 -25.29
CA ALA A 393 6.53 -11.95 -24.19
C ALA A 393 7.92 -11.45 -24.63
N PHE A 394 8.69 -12.30 -25.32
CA PHE A 394 9.99 -11.92 -25.87
C PHE A 394 9.89 -10.82 -26.93
N ALA A 395 8.88 -10.88 -27.81
CA ALA A 395 8.65 -9.84 -28.81
C ALA A 395 8.28 -8.49 -28.17
N MET A 396 7.65 -8.49 -27.00
CA MET A 396 7.31 -7.27 -26.25
C MET A 396 8.53 -6.61 -25.60
N GLY A 397 9.58 -7.37 -25.29
CA GLY A 397 10.80 -6.87 -24.64
C GLY A 397 11.11 -7.52 -23.29
N ILE A 398 10.27 -8.46 -22.83
CA ILE A 398 10.60 -9.32 -21.69
C ILE A 398 11.80 -10.19 -22.08
N ASN A 399 12.75 -10.42 -21.17
CA ASN A 399 13.94 -11.22 -21.46
C ASN A 399 14.40 -12.10 -20.29
N ASP A 400 13.64 -12.13 -19.20
CA ASP A 400 13.84 -13.03 -18.06
C ASP A 400 12.47 -13.59 -17.63
N ILE A 401 12.33 -14.93 -17.58
CA ILE A 401 11.06 -15.60 -17.29
C ILE A 401 11.18 -16.39 -15.99
N ILE A 402 10.27 -16.13 -15.05
CA ILE A 402 10.04 -16.94 -13.85
C ILE A 402 8.74 -17.71 -14.02
N PHE A 403 8.82 -19.03 -14.12
CA PHE A 403 7.63 -19.88 -14.22
C PHE A 403 6.83 -19.86 -12.91
N HIS A 404 5.55 -19.51 -12.98
CA HIS A 404 4.61 -19.57 -11.88
C HIS A 404 3.74 -20.85 -11.98
N THR A 405 3.99 -21.91 -11.21
CA THR A 405 5.05 -22.10 -10.19
C THR A 405 5.69 -23.48 -10.26
N PHE A 406 6.87 -23.60 -9.66
CA PHE A 406 7.46 -24.89 -9.28
C PHE A 406 7.15 -25.18 -7.81
N GLN A 407 6.07 -25.92 -7.55
CA GLN A 407 5.67 -26.25 -6.18
C GLN A 407 6.60 -27.29 -5.54
N HIS A 408 7.00 -27.06 -4.29
CA HIS A 408 7.82 -28.01 -3.52
C HIS A 408 7.05 -29.31 -3.24
N GLN A 409 7.66 -30.46 -3.52
CA GLN A 409 7.15 -31.81 -3.19
C GLN A 409 7.93 -32.40 -2.00
N PRO A 410 7.45 -32.24 -0.75
CA PRO A 410 8.21 -32.63 0.43
C PRO A 410 8.30 -34.14 0.68
N LEU A 411 7.38 -34.92 0.11
CA LEU A 411 7.21 -36.34 0.45
C LEU A 411 8.07 -37.30 -0.42
N GLY A 412 8.77 -36.78 -1.43
CA GLY A 412 9.76 -37.55 -2.21
C GLY A 412 9.21 -38.27 -3.45
N LYS A 413 9.99 -39.22 -3.98
CA LYS A 413 9.71 -39.88 -5.27
C LYS A 413 8.67 -40.99 -5.20
N ASP A 414 8.46 -41.56 -4.02
CA ASP A 414 7.63 -42.76 -3.80
C ASP A 414 6.13 -42.44 -3.65
N GLU A 415 5.78 -41.15 -3.69
CA GLU A 415 4.41 -40.66 -3.50
C GLU A 415 3.68 -40.43 -4.81
N PRO A 416 2.33 -40.47 -4.80
CA PRO A 416 1.51 -40.26 -6.00
C PRO A 416 1.94 -39.01 -6.77
N LYS A 417 2.05 -39.17 -8.09
CA LYS A 417 2.35 -38.05 -9.00
C LYS A 417 1.04 -37.46 -9.51
N PRO A 418 0.95 -36.13 -9.71
CA PRO A 418 2.05 -35.17 -9.83
C PRO A 418 2.36 -34.36 -8.55
N GLY A 419 1.95 -34.82 -7.37
CA GLY A 419 2.19 -34.16 -6.08
C GLY A 419 1.63 -34.98 -4.93
#